data_AF-A0A976GRI1-F1
#
_entry.id   AF-A0A976GRI1-F1
#
_cell.length_a   1.000
_cell.length_b   1.000
_cell.length_c   1.000
_cell.angle_alpha   90.00
_cell.angle_beta   90.00
_cell.angle_gamma   90.00
#
_symmetry.space_group_name_H-M   'P 1'
#
loop_
_entity.id
_entity.type
_entity.pdbx_description
1 polymer ?
#
loop_
_entity_poly.entity_id
_entity_poly.type
_entity_poly.pdbx_seq_one_letter_code
_entity_poly.pdbx_strand_id
1 'polypeptide(L)'
;MNQSSPPSIQKIIAKAIQEADKSYFFEDYSKQANAVMQALKAANLTFMPTQPTERMIQAGIAAIGSGKIRPEDHVRYIFTDMIKEGIKEGSVRS
;
A
#
# COMPACT_ATOMS: atom_id res chain seq x y z
N MET A 1 -12.21 13.56 -19.87
CA MET A 1 -12.63 12.56 -18.86
C MET A 1 -12.07 13.02 -17.52
N ASN A 2 -12.92 13.49 -16.60
CA ASN A 2 -12.48 13.93 -15.27
C ASN A 2 -11.97 12.71 -14.49
N GLN A 3 -10.65 12.59 -14.33
CA GLN A 3 -10.06 11.56 -13.49
C GLN A 3 -10.16 12.00 -12.03
N SER A 4 -11.23 11.61 -11.35
CA SER A 4 -11.25 11.63 -9.88
C SER A 4 -10.17 10.67 -9.39
N SER A 5 -9.20 11.17 -8.63
CA SER A 5 -8.16 10.34 -8.03
C SER A 5 -8.81 9.19 -7.23
N PRO A 6 -8.26 7.96 -7.29
CA PRO A 6 -8.80 6.86 -6.51
C PRO A 6 -8.81 7.23 -5.02
N PRO A 7 -9.85 6.81 -4.26
CA PRO A 7 -9.94 7.13 -2.84
C PRO A 7 -8.70 6.61 -2.11
N SER A 8 -8.17 7.42 -1.18
CA SER A 8 -7.02 7.01 -0.37
C SER A 8 -7.37 5.77 0.47
N ILE A 9 -6.36 4.96 0.79
CA ILE A 9 -6.52 3.76 1.62
C ILE A 9 -7.21 4.10 2.95
N GLN A 10 -6.85 5.25 3.54
CA GLN A 10 -7.49 5.74 4.76
C GLN A 10 -9.00 5.96 4.58
N LYS A 11 -9.45 6.51 3.45
CA LYS A 11 -10.89 6.69 3.16
C LYS A 11 -11.60 5.36 2.94
N ILE A 12 -10.93 4.39 2.30
CA ILE A 12 -11.48 3.03 2.12
C ILE A 12 -11.72 2.38 3.49
N ILE A 13 -10.73 2.45 4.38
CA ILE A 13 -10.83 1.89 5.74
C ILE A 13 -11.91 2.62 6.54
N ALA A 14 -11.90 3.95 6.54
CA ALA A 14 -12.89 4.74 7.28
C ALA A 14 -14.32 4.40 6.85
N LYS A 15 -14.55 4.29 5.54
CA LYS A 15 -15.85 3.88 4.98
C LYS A 15 -16.22 2.46 5.40
N ALA A 16 -15.28 1.51 5.33
CA ALA A 16 -15.55 0.12 5.74
C ALA A 16 -15.92 0.02 7.23
N ILE A 17 -15.23 0.77 8.09
CA ILE A 17 -15.57 0.84 9.53
C ILE A 17 -16.95 1.46 9.72
N GLN A 18 -17.22 2.59 9.05
CA GLN A 18 -18.53 3.26 9.12
C GLN A 18 -19.68 2.34 8.67
N GLU A 19 -19.49 1.54 7.63
CA GLU A 19 -20.51 0.60 7.14
C GLU A 19 -20.72 -0.59 8.09
N ALA A 20 -19.66 -1.02 8.77
CA ALA A 20 -19.69 -2.08 9.77
C ALA A 20 -20.32 -1.61 11.09
N ASP A 21 -20.15 -0.34 11.45
CA ASP A 21 -20.74 0.25 12.65
C ASP A 21 -22.28 0.31 12.55
N LYS A 22 -22.95 -0.35 13.49
CA LYS A 22 -24.43 -0.36 13.63
C LYS A 22 -24.89 0.42 14.86
N SER A 23 -23.98 1.10 15.54
CA SER A 23 -24.30 1.91 16.71
C SER A 23 -25.09 3.17 16.30
N TYR A 24 -25.80 3.74 17.26
CA TYR A 24 -26.58 4.96 17.06
C TYR A 24 -25.72 6.24 17.05
N PHE A 25 -24.43 6.12 17.33
CA PHE A 25 -23.51 7.25 17.49
C PHE A 25 -22.62 7.42 16.27
N PHE A 26 -22.34 8.67 15.90
CA PHE A 26 -21.40 8.99 14.84
C PHE A 26 -19.99 9.12 15.41
N GLU A 27 -19.16 8.10 15.18
CA GLU A 27 -17.76 8.09 15.58
C GLU A 27 -16.85 8.80 14.55
N ASP A 28 -15.64 9.18 14.99
CA ASP A 28 -14.60 9.66 14.06
C ASP A 28 -13.92 8.48 13.36
N TYR A 29 -14.54 8.04 12.27
CA TYR A 29 -14.02 6.94 11.44
C TYR A 29 -12.67 7.25 10.78
N SER A 30 -12.32 8.53 10.60
CA SER A 30 -11.01 8.93 10.07
C SER A 30 -9.91 8.68 11.08
N LYS A 31 -10.16 8.97 12.37
CA LYS A 31 -9.27 8.65 13.48
C LYS A 31 -9.09 7.13 13.62
N GLN A 32 -10.17 6.36 13.49
CA GLN A 32 -10.09 4.90 13.55
C GLN A 32 -9.29 4.32 12.37
N ALA A 33 -9.50 4.82 11.15
CA ALA A 33 -8.70 4.43 9.99
C ALA A 33 -7.20 4.73 10.17
N ASN A 34 -6.87 5.87 10.77
CA ASN A 34 -5.48 6.20 11.12
C ASN A 34 -4.88 5.23 12.13
N ALA A 35 -5.65 4.82 13.14
CA ALA A 35 -5.19 3.82 14.10
C ALA A 35 -4.87 2.47 13.43
N VAL A 36 -5.69 2.04 12.46
CA VAL A 36 -5.41 0.83 11.65
C VAL A 36 -4.10 0.98 10.86
N MET A 37 -3.91 2.11 10.18
CA MET A 37 -2.69 2.39 9.41
C MET A 37 -1.43 2.38 10.31
N GLN A 38 -1.52 2.94 11.51
CA GLN A 38 -0.42 2.93 12.48
C GLN A 38 -0.12 1.52 13.00
N ALA A 39 -1.15 0.72 13.29
CA ALA A 39 -0.98 -0.67 13.74
C ALA A 39 -0.29 -1.53 12.66
N LEU A 40 -0.69 -1.40 11.40
CA LEU A 40 -0.05 -2.11 10.28
C LEU A 40 1.41 -1.68 10.11
N LYS A 41 1.68 -0.37 10.17
CA LYS A 41 3.04 0.15 10.10
C LYS A 41 3.92 -0.40 11.23
N ALA A 42 3.41 -0.45 12.46
CA ALA A 42 4.12 -1.01 13.61
C ALA A 42 4.41 -2.52 13.45
N ALA A 43 3.57 -3.23 12.70
CA ALA A 43 3.76 -4.64 12.35
C ALA A 43 4.65 -4.86 11.10
N ASN A 44 5.27 -3.81 10.53
CA ASN A 44 5.99 -3.86 9.25
C ASN A 44 5.13 -4.36 8.08
N LEU A 45 3.83 -4.08 8.11
CA LEU A 45 2.87 -4.41 7.07
C LEU A 45 2.40 -3.14 6.35
N THR A 46 2.03 -3.30 5.08
CA THR A 46 1.46 -2.23 4.26
C THR A 46 0.41 -2.79 3.32
N PHE A 47 -0.54 -1.94 2.89
CA PHE A 47 -1.44 -2.27 1.79
C PHE A 47 -0.72 -2.11 0.46
N MET A 48 -1.00 -2.99 -0.48
CA MET A 48 -0.46 -2.98 -1.84
C MET A 48 -1.59 -3.23 -2.85
N PRO A 49 -1.48 -2.71 -4.08
CA PRO A 49 -2.42 -3.06 -5.13
C PRO A 49 -2.32 -4.56 -5.47
N THR A 50 -3.42 -5.16 -5.91
CA THR A 50 -3.46 -6.57 -6.32
C THR A 50 -2.65 -6.85 -7.59
N GLN A 51 -2.38 -5.81 -8.37
CA GLN A 51 -1.51 -5.82 -9.55
C GLN A 51 -0.46 -4.72 -9.38
N PRO A 52 0.83 -4.99 -9.69
CA PRO A 52 1.87 -3.98 -9.58
C PRO A 52 1.61 -2.83 -10.55
N THR A 53 1.94 -1.61 -10.12
CA THR A 53 1.89 -0.45 -11.02
C THR A 53 3.08 -0.45 -11.97
N GLU A 54 3.00 0.32 -13.06
CA GLU A 54 4.13 0.46 -13.99
C GLU A 54 5.42 0.90 -13.28
N ARG A 55 5.34 1.79 -12.30
CA ARG A 55 6.51 2.22 -11.53
C ARG A 55 7.09 1.09 -10.68
N MET A 56 6.24 0.27 -10.06
CA MET A 56 6.68 -0.94 -9.35
C MET A 56 7.39 -1.89 -10.31
N ILE A 57 6.82 -2.15 -11.50
CA ILE A 57 7.43 -3.02 -12.51
C ILE A 57 8.80 -2.48 -12.93
N GLN A 58 8.91 -1.19 -13.23
CA GLN A 58 10.18 -0.56 -13.60
C GLN A 58 11.23 -0.66 -12.48
N ALA A 59 10.83 -0.47 -11.22
CA ALA A 59 11.72 -0.69 -10.08
C ALA A 59 12.17 -2.16 -9.98
N GLY A 60 11.27 -3.12 -10.22
CA GLY A 60 11.60 -4.54 -10.26
C GLY A 60 12.58 -4.89 -11.37
N ILE A 61 12.40 -4.34 -12.58
CA ILE A 61 13.32 -4.54 -13.72
C ILE A 61 14.70 -3.96 -13.39
N ALA A 62 14.77 -2.76 -12.81
CA ALA A 62 16.03 -2.14 -12.41
C ALA A 62 16.77 -2.93 -11.31
N ALA A 63 16.04 -3.71 -10.51
CA ALA A 63 16.59 -4.58 -9.48
C ALA A 63 17.10 -5.93 -10.01
N ILE A 64 16.91 -6.24 -11.30
CA ILE A 64 17.42 -7.48 -11.91
C ILE A 64 18.95 -7.39 -11.97
N GLY A 65 19.60 -8.05 -11.03
CA GLY A 65 21.06 -8.12 -10.97
C GLY A 65 21.64 -9.06 -12.02
N SER A 66 22.77 -8.71 -12.61
CA SER A 66 23.51 -9.59 -13.52
C SER A 66 24.55 -10.44 -12.77
N GLY A 67 24.86 -11.63 -13.31
CA GLY A 67 25.88 -12.52 -12.77
C GLY A 67 25.36 -13.59 -11.80
N LYS A 68 26.26 -14.16 -10.97
CA LYS A 68 25.93 -15.24 -10.03
C LYS A 68 25.29 -14.67 -8.76
N ILE A 69 23.97 -14.57 -8.77
CA ILE A 69 23.15 -14.27 -7.59
C ILE A 69 22.35 -15.52 -7.25
N ARG A 70 22.20 -15.83 -5.96
CA ARG A 70 21.32 -16.93 -5.56
C ARG A 70 19.89 -16.59 -5.96
N PRO A 71 19.10 -17.54 -6.52
CA PRO A 71 17.74 -17.26 -6.94
C PRO A 71 16.86 -16.64 -5.84
N GLU A 72 17.04 -17.10 -4.60
CA GLU A 72 16.33 -16.58 -3.41
C GLU A 72 16.62 -15.10 -3.14
N ASP A 73 17.89 -14.69 -3.26
CA ASP A 73 18.30 -13.31 -3.04
C ASP A 73 17.81 -12.42 -4.19
N HIS A 74 17.89 -12.93 -5.43
CA HIS A 74 17.44 -12.21 -6.61
C HIS A 74 15.95 -11.86 -6.51
N VAL A 75 15.10 -12.84 -6.18
CA VAL A 75 13.66 -12.60 -5.98
C VAL A 75 13.40 -11.62 -4.84
N ARG A 76 14.16 -11.73 -3.74
CA ARG A 76 14.03 -10.80 -2.60
C ARG A 76 14.35 -9.37 -2.99
N TYR A 77 15.39 -9.13 -3.79
CA TYR A 77 15.75 -7.79 -4.25
C TYR A 77 14.68 -7.18 -5.15
N ILE A 78 14.22 -7.94 -6.15
CA ILE A 78 13.13 -7.50 -7.03
C ILE A 78 11.90 -7.13 -6.20
N PHE A 79 11.43 -8.04 -5.35
CA PHE A 79 10.25 -7.81 -4.51
C PHE A 79 10.42 -6.57 -3.61
N THR A 80 11.58 -6.44 -2.96
CA THR A 80 11.87 -5.33 -2.05
C THR A 80 11.79 -3.98 -2.78
N ASP A 81 12.36 -3.87 -3.98
CA ASP A 81 12.37 -2.60 -4.71
C ASP A 81 11.01 -2.27 -5.33
N MET A 82 10.25 -3.29 -5.78
CA MET A 82 8.84 -3.11 -6.15
C MET A 82 8.00 -2.56 -5.00
N ILE A 83 8.12 -3.14 -3.79
CA ILE A 83 7.36 -2.71 -2.62
C ILE A 83 7.78 -1.31 -2.15
N LYS A 84 9.07 -0.98 -2.15
CA LYS A 84 9.55 0.37 -1.84
C LYS A 84 8.91 1.41 -2.75
N GLU A 85 8.83 1.11 -4.05
CA GLU A 85 8.20 2.04 -5.00
C GLU A 85 6.68 2.13 -4.79
N GLY A 86 6.02 1.01 -4.51
CA GLY A 86 4.59 0.99 -4.15
C GLY A 86 4.26 1.82 -2.91
N ILE A 87 5.12 1.80 -1.88
CA ILE A 87 4.96 2.62 -0.67
C ILE A 87 5.06 4.11 -0.99
N LYS A 88 6.01 4.51 -1.85
CA LYS A 88 6.16 5.92 -2.26
C LYS A 88 4.93 6.40 -3.00
N GLU A 89 4.39 5.61 -3.94
CA GLU A 89 3.17 5.98 -4.66
C GLU A 89 1.96 6.10 -3.72
N GLY A 90 1.82 5.18 -2.77
CA GLY A 90 0.77 5.24 -1.76
C GLY A 90 0.87 6.50 -0.88
N SER A 91 2.08 6.92 -0.53
CA SER A 91 2.36 8.10 0.29
C SER A 91 2.17 9.44 -0.45
N VAL A 92 2.29 9.44 -1.79
CA VAL A 92 2.05 10.63 -2.63
C VAL A 92 0.56 10.86 -2.89
N ARG A 93 -0.26 9.81 -2.76
CA ARG A 93 -1.72 9.85 -3.00
C ARG A 93 -2.56 9.99 -1.72
N SER A 94 -1.96 9.83 -0.55
CA SER A 94 -2.59 10.01 0.77
C SER A 94 -2.48 11.47 1.24
#